data_AF-M1VXH9-F1
#
_entry.id   AF-M1VXH9-F1
#
_cell.length_a   1.000
_cell.length_b   1.000
_cell.length_c   1.000
_cell.angle_alpha   90.00
_cell.angle_beta   90.00
_cell.angle_gamma   90.00
#
_symmetry.space_group_name_H-M   'P 1'
#
loop_
_entity.id
_entity.type
_entity.pdbx_description
1 polymer ?
#
loop_
_entity_poly.entity_id
_entity_poly.type
_entity_poly.pdbx_seq_one_letter_code
_entity_poly.pdbx_strand_id
1 'polypeptide(L)'
;MAPAVASGHVGNLSTEQEAKLRELWQSVLKVYDILRDWEEKKNDAPAPPPKVEAPKKSRWFGGWKEAEAPKAASALPEEALKLISDGEGDKSDLIKDFEAAISAQTPESLRAMVMGSLKHEHPDAVMLRFLRARKWDVKRALVMMFSALNWRENISRVDADILGHGEEFLVQDEMNGDEKSKAIARDFMKQIRGGKSFIHGTDRENRPISYVRARLHRAADQSVESIERYTTYIIETARFSLTSPVETATLVFDLSNFTLANMDYVPVKFIIKCFEANYPESLGAILIHNSPWVFKPCWKIISAWLDPVVAAKVHLTYGREGLEEFIHPSQIIKELGGDEDWEYKYEEPVPGENDAMKDTATRDALQKTRDEIAHEFESSTKAWIADPDSARGAQFKAKRELLATQLRDNYWQLDKYVRARSLYDRQGNLRPGAKTVWYPHQAADSDARLSDGMLETKRAVITTTTFPGISA
;
A
#
# COMPACT_ATOMS: atom_id res chain seq x y z
N MET A 1 12.37 -10.59 -22.16
CA MET A 1 13.39 -10.20 -21.16
C MET A 1 12.67 -9.50 -20.02
N ALA A 2 13.00 -9.79 -18.77
CA ALA A 2 12.46 -8.99 -17.66
C ALA A 2 12.89 -7.52 -17.85
N PRO A 3 12.01 -6.54 -17.64
CA PRO A 3 12.39 -5.14 -17.74
C PRO A 3 13.56 -4.86 -16.81
N ALA A 4 14.53 -4.05 -17.26
CA ALA A 4 15.65 -3.64 -16.44
C ALA A 4 15.13 -2.86 -15.23
N VAL A 5 15.56 -3.24 -14.03
CA VAL A 5 15.18 -2.55 -12.79
C VAL A 5 15.72 -1.12 -12.84
N ALA A 6 14.88 -0.12 -12.58
CA ALA A 6 15.29 1.28 -12.59
C ALA A 6 16.26 1.59 -11.44
N SER A 7 17.18 2.55 -11.63
CA SER A 7 18.07 3.00 -10.56
C SER A 7 17.29 3.46 -9.32
N GLY A 8 17.83 3.20 -8.13
CA GLY A 8 17.18 3.56 -6.87
C GLY A 8 16.10 2.57 -6.42
N HIS A 9 16.02 1.39 -7.03
CA HIS A 9 15.10 0.31 -6.67
C HIS A 9 15.88 -0.92 -6.21
N VAL A 10 15.21 -1.84 -5.51
CA VAL A 10 15.82 -3.09 -5.05
C VAL A 10 16.42 -3.85 -6.24
N GLY A 11 17.70 -4.21 -6.15
CA GLY A 11 18.44 -4.86 -7.24
C GLY A 11 19.15 -3.91 -8.21
N ASN A 12 18.97 -2.59 -8.11
CA ASN A 12 19.72 -1.60 -8.88
C ASN A 12 19.98 -0.30 -8.08
N LEU A 13 20.88 -0.39 -7.10
CA LEU A 13 21.34 0.75 -6.30
C LEU A 13 22.78 1.10 -6.66
N SER A 14 23.10 2.39 -6.78
CA SER A 14 24.48 2.87 -6.71
C SER A 14 25.06 2.71 -5.30
N THR A 15 26.37 2.82 -5.16
CA THR A 15 27.05 2.79 -3.85
C THR A 15 26.50 3.87 -2.90
N GLU A 16 26.27 5.08 -3.42
CA GLU A 16 25.71 6.20 -2.65
C GLU A 16 24.26 5.95 -2.24
N GLN A 17 23.45 5.40 -3.15
CA GLN A 17 22.06 5.05 -2.88
C GLN A 17 21.95 3.96 -1.80
N GLU A 18 22.82 2.95 -1.86
CA GLU A 18 22.88 1.90 -0.84
C GLU A 18 23.34 2.45 0.52
N ALA A 19 24.30 3.38 0.53
CA ALA A 19 24.69 4.08 1.76
C ALA A 19 23.53 4.85 2.37
N LYS A 20 22.71 5.54 1.57
CA LYS A 20 21.51 6.24 2.04
C LYS A 20 20.42 5.31 2.55
N LEU A 21 20.26 4.14 1.94
CA LEU A 21 19.39 3.09 2.46
C LEU A 21 19.85 2.60 3.85
N ARG A 22 21.16 2.38 4.02
CA ARG A 22 21.74 2.05 5.34
C ARG A 22 21.48 3.16 6.37
N GLU A 23 21.72 4.42 6.02
CA GLU A 23 21.50 5.58 6.90
C GLU A 23 20.03 5.70 7.34
N LEU A 24 19.07 5.45 6.43
CA LEU A 24 17.65 5.47 6.77
C LEU A 24 17.29 4.32 7.72
N TRP A 25 17.71 3.09 7.42
CA TRP A 25 17.50 1.96 8.34
C TRP A 25 18.13 2.20 9.71
N GLN A 26 19.36 2.73 9.74
CA GLN A 26 20.01 3.09 10.98
C GLN A 26 19.19 4.10 11.78
N SER A 27 18.60 5.10 11.11
CA SER A 27 17.77 6.11 11.75
C SER A 27 16.49 5.51 12.35
N VAL A 28 15.79 4.65 11.60
CA VAL A 28 14.60 3.92 12.08
C VAL A 28 14.93 3.10 13.32
N LEU A 29 16.02 2.32 13.28
CA LEU A 29 16.45 1.48 14.40
C LEU A 29 16.87 2.31 15.62
N LYS A 30 17.49 3.48 15.41
CA LYS A 30 17.81 4.43 16.50
C LYS A 30 16.54 4.99 17.16
N VAL A 31 15.47 5.27 16.41
CA VAL A 31 14.19 5.69 17.01
C VAL A 31 13.67 4.60 17.95
N TYR A 32 13.73 3.33 17.56
CA TYR A 32 13.32 2.22 18.43
C TYR A 32 14.13 2.17 19.73
N ASP A 33 15.45 2.28 19.61
CA ASP A 33 16.36 2.24 20.77
C ASP A 33 16.12 3.45 21.71
N ILE A 34 15.90 4.65 21.16
CA ILE A 34 15.62 5.86 21.96
C ILE A 34 14.28 5.74 22.70
N LEU A 35 13.23 5.26 22.03
CA LEU A 35 11.93 5.08 22.69
C LEU A 35 11.99 4.02 23.78
N ARG A 36 12.75 2.94 23.59
CA ARG A 36 12.92 1.88 24.60
C ARG A 36 13.59 2.45 25.84
N ASP A 37 14.73 3.10 25.66
CA ASP A 37 15.48 3.69 26.76
C ASP A 37 14.67 4.77 27.50
N TRP A 38 13.77 5.46 26.79
CA TRP A 38 12.85 6.44 27.38
C TRP A 38 11.75 5.79 28.21
N GLU A 39 11.15 4.70 27.73
CA GLU A 39 10.15 3.94 28.48
C GLU A 39 10.73 3.28 29.73
N GLU A 40 11.92 2.67 29.64
CA GLU A 40 12.62 2.09 30.78
C GLU A 40 12.87 3.14 31.88
N LYS A 41 13.38 4.33 31.50
CA LYS A 41 13.58 5.45 32.44
C LYS A 41 12.27 5.94 33.07
N LYS A 42 11.15 5.88 32.35
CA LYS A 42 9.83 6.27 32.87
C LYS A 42 9.29 5.24 33.86
N ASN A 43 9.53 3.95 33.61
CA ASN A 43 9.12 2.87 34.49
C ASN A 43 9.96 2.80 35.78
N ASP A 44 11.23 3.20 35.71
CA ASP A 44 12.14 3.31 36.87
C ASP A 44 11.95 4.60 37.69
N ALA A 45 11.15 5.55 37.20
CA ALA A 45 10.90 6.80 37.91
C ALA A 45 9.99 6.56 39.15
N PRO A 46 10.30 7.16 40.31
CA PRO A 46 9.45 7.04 41.49
C PRO A 46 8.01 7.47 41.20
N ALA A 47 7.03 6.67 41.65
CA ALA A 47 5.63 7.00 41.49
C ALA A 47 5.36 8.43 42.02
N PRO A 48 4.68 9.30 41.25
CA PRO A 48 4.35 10.63 41.73
C PRO A 48 3.52 10.52 43.02
N PRO A 49 3.71 11.42 43.99
CA PRO A 49 2.95 11.40 45.22
C PRO A 49 1.44 11.47 44.91
N PRO A 50 0.58 10.75 45.66
CA PRO A 50 -0.85 10.75 45.42
C PRO A 50 -1.37 12.19 45.44
N LYS A 51 -1.99 12.61 44.33
CA LYS A 51 -2.62 13.94 44.24
C LYS A 51 -3.81 13.98 45.19
N VAL A 52 -3.75 14.87 46.17
CA VAL A 52 -4.91 15.23 46.99
C VAL A 52 -5.91 15.94 46.08
N GLU A 53 -7.07 15.32 45.85
CA GLU A 53 -8.15 15.94 45.09
C GLU A 53 -8.68 17.18 45.84
N ALA A 54 -8.47 18.37 45.27
CA ALA A 54 -9.16 19.57 45.71
C ALA A 54 -10.63 19.53 45.23
N PRO A 55 -11.59 20.04 46.03
CA PRO A 55 -13.00 19.91 45.73
C PRO A 55 -13.37 20.68 44.45
N LYS A 56 -14.03 19.98 43.52
CA LYS A 56 -14.51 20.54 42.24
C LYS A 56 -15.60 21.59 42.51
N LYS A 57 -15.35 22.85 42.16
CA LYS A 57 -16.41 23.88 42.07
C LYS A 57 -17.23 23.65 40.81
N SER A 58 -18.54 23.49 40.95
CA SER A 58 -19.49 23.43 39.84
C SER A 58 -19.60 24.79 39.15
N ARG A 59 -19.38 24.85 37.83
CA ARG A 59 -19.91 25.92 36.97
C ARG A 59 -20.65 25.30 35.80
N TRP A 60 -21.97 25.39 35.88
CA TRP A 60 -22.90 25.33 34.77
C TRP A 60 -22.76 26.62 33.94
N PHE A 61 -22.54 26.51 32.63
CA PHE A 61 -23.19 27.29 31.55
C PHE A 61 -22.66 26.78 30.19
N GLY A 62 -23.57 26.63 29.23
CA GLY A 62 -23.42 25.84 28.01
C GLY A 62 -22.55 26.43 26.90
N GLY A 63 -22.14 25.52 26.02
CA GLY A 63 -21.38 25.74 24.80
C GLY A 63 -20.80 24.39 24.38
N TRP A 64 -21.23 23.88 23.23
CA TRP A 64 -20.74 22.61 22.68
C TRP A 64 -19.27 22.79 22.33
N LYS A 65 -18.37 22.21 23.15
CA LYS A 65 -16.96 22.09 22.84
C LYS A 65 -16.72 20.76 22.15
N GLU A 66 -15.98 20.78 21.05
CA GLU A 66 -15.26 19.63 20.53
C GLU A 66 -14.60 18.86 21.68
N ALA A 67 -14.64 17.54 21.61
CA ALA A 67 -13.94 16.68 22.56
C ALA A 67 -12.44 17.02 22.52
N GLU A 68 -11.95 17.73 23.53
CA GLU A 68 -10.52 17.92 23.74
C GLU A 68 -9.90 16.53 24.00
N ALA A 69 -9.00 16.11 23.11
CA ALA A 69 -8.16 14.93 23.32
C ALA A 69 -7.40 15.06 24.65
N PRO A 70 -7.13 13.96 25.37
CA PRO A 70 -6.49 14.01 26.68
C PRO A 70 -5.11 14.67 26.57
N LYS A 71 -4.95 15.81 27.24
CA LYS A 71 -3.65 16.48 27.45
C LYS A 71 -2.78 15.67 28.40
N ALA A 72 -1.85 14.90 27.84
CA ALA A 72 -0.45 14.81 28.26
C ALA A 72 0.28 13.74 27.42
N ALA A 73 0.62 14.03 26.15
CA ALA A 73 1.77 13.37 25.54
C ALA A 73 3.01 14.03 26.15
N SER A 74 3.80 13.27 26.92
CA SER A 74 5.12 13.74 27.35
C SER A 74 5.96 14.03 26.10
N ALA A 75 6.58 15.21 26.02
CA ALA A 75 7.44 15.59 24.92
C ALA A 75 8.50 14.50 24.65
N LEU A 76 8.79 14.26 23.38
CA LEU A 76 9.75 13.23 22.97
C LEU A 76 11.16 13.54 23.50
N PRO A 77 12.00 12.51 23.68
CA PRO A 77 13.40 12.71 24.04
C PRO A 77 14.11 13.63 23.04
N GLU A 78 14.96 14.55 23.53
CA GLU A 78 15.74 15.45 22.66
C GLU A 78 16.60 14.67 21.65
N GLU A 79 17.05 13.47 22.01
CA GLU A 79 17.80 12.57 21.15
C GLU A 79 17.02 12.14 19.91
N ALA A 80 15.70 11.92 20.04
CA ALA A 80 14.83 11.60 18.91
C ALA A 80 14.69 12.81 17.98
N LEU A 81 14.55 14.01 18.55
CA LEU A 81 14.47 15.26 17.79
C LEU A 81 15.79 15.56 17.05
N LYS A 82 16.94 15.21 17.64
CA LYS A 82 18.25 15.36 17.01
C LYS A 82 18.41 14.50 15.75
N LEU A 83 17.67 13.40 15.60
CA LEU A 83 17.70 12.60 14.36
C LEU A 83 17.16 13.35 13.14
N ILE A 84 16.31 14.35 13.36
CA ILE A 84 15.64 15.12 12.31
C ILE A 84 16.04 16.62 12.30
N SER A 85 16.97 17.05 13.16
CA SER A 85 17.33 18.47 13.32
C SER A 85 18.80 18.77 13.00
N ASP A 86 19.06 19.77 12.13
CA ASP A 86 20.40 20.03 11.56
C ASP A 86 21.01 21.39 11.96
N GLY A 87 20.88 21.82 13.21
CA GLY A 87 21.35 23.17 13.62
C GLY A 87 20.57 24.39 13.07
N GLU A 88 20.13 24.46 11.80
CA GLU A 88 19.48 25.67 11.24
C GLU A 88 18.25 25.43 10.34
N GLY A 89 17.29 26.36 10.39
CA GLY A 89 16.30 26.72 9.35
C GLY A 89 15.30 25.66 8.84
N ASP A 90 14.01 25.92 9.02
CA ASP A 90 12.85 25.17 8.46
C ASP A 90 12.39 23.92 9.25
N LYS A 91 12.38 24.03 10.58
CA LYS A 91 12.29 22.87 11.50
C LYS A 91 11.00 22.71 12.30
N SER A 92 10.18 23.75 12.49
CA SER A 92 9.02 23.63 13.38
C SER A 92 8.03 22.59 12.88
N ASP A 93 7.79 22.56 11.58
CA ASP A 93 6.73 21.74 11.00
C ASP A 93 7.18 20.29 10.88
N LEU A 94 8.43 20.04 10.46
CA LEU A 94 9.03 18.69 10.46
C LEU A 94 9.11 18.08 11.86
N ILE A 95 9.51 18.88 12.86
CA ILE A 95 9.52 18.44 14.26
C ILE A 95 8.10 18.12 14.71
N LYS A 96 7.15 19.03 14.50
CA LYS A 96 5.76 18.84 14.92
C LYS A 96 5.12 17.59 14.29
N ASP A 97 5.35 17.37 13.00
CA ASP A 97 4.82 16.21 12.28
C ASP A 97 5.44 14.90 12.80
N PHE A 98 6.76 14.89 13.00
CA PHE A 98 7.45 13.74 13.58
C PHE A 98 7.00 13.47 15.01
N GLU A 99 6.86 14.51 15.83
CA GLU A 99 6.36 14.39 17.19
C GLU A 99 4.93 13.83 17.23
N ALA A 100 4.05 14.34 16.38
CA ALA A 100 2.68 13.85 16.26
C ALA A 100 2.64 12.38 15.82
N ALA A 101 3.62 11.94 15.01
CA ALA A 101 3.67 10.57 14.51
C ALA A 101 4.16 9.54 15.55
N ILE A 102 5.11 9.91 16.42
CA ILE A 102 5.77 8.92 17.30
C ILE A 102 5.49 9.11 18.80
N SER A 103 5.02 10.27 19.25
CA SER A 103 4.86 10.55 20.69
C SER A 103 3.86 9.67 21.43
N ALA A 104 2.92 9.06 20.70
CA ALA A 104 1.94 8.12 21.24
C ALA A 104 2.35 6.65 21.13
N GLN A 105 3.54 6.36 20.59
CA GLN A 105 3.98 5.00 20.27
C GLN A 105 4.99 4.48 21.28
N THR A 106 4.87 3.20 21.60
CA THR A 106 5.92 2.38 22.24
C THR A 106 6.92 1.88 21.19
N PRO A 107 8.11 1.39 21.57
CA PRO A 107 9.04 0.78 20.63
C PRO A 107 8.41 -0.38 19.85
N GLU A 108 7.65 -1.24 20.53
CA GLU A 108 7.00 -2.42 19.94
C GLU A 108 5.88 -2.02 18.99
N SER A 109 5.04 -1.05 19.37
CA SER A 109 3.97 -0.55 18.48
C SER A 109 4.55 0.18 17.26
N LEU A 110 5.64 0.94 17.43
CA LEU A 110 6.31 1.58 16.30
C LEU A 110 6.97 0.57 15.35
N ARG A 111 7.57 -0.51 15.88
CA ARG A 111 8.04 -1.64 15.09
C ARG A 111 6.88 -2.29 14.33
N ALA A 112 5.78 -2.57 15.03
CA ALA A 112 4.59 -3.18 14.44
C ALA A 112 4.02 -2.29 13.32
N MET A 113 4.01 -0.97 13.47
CA MET A 113 3.61 -0.02 12.42
C MET A 113 4.51 -0.15 11.17
N VAL A 114 5.84 -0.13 11.35
CA VAL A 114 6.77 -0.25 10.22
C VAL A 114 6.64 -1.61 9.55
N MET A 115 6.75 -2.71 10.29
CA MET A 115 6.77 -4.08 9.76
C MET A 115 5.40 -4.55 9.24
N GLY A 116 4.32 -4.09 9.87
CA GLY A 116 2.94 -4.33 9.44
C GLY A 116 2.62 -3.65 8.12
N SER A 117 3.11 -2.42 7.91
CA SER A 117 2.88 -1.66 6.67
C SER A 117 3.47 -2.30 5.41
N LEU A 118 4.51 -3.14 5.59
CA LEU A 118 5.21 -3.85 4.51
C LEU A 118 4.30 -4.85 3.80
N LYS A 119 3.44 -5.53 4.55
CA LYS A 119 2.64 -6.67 4.07
C LYS A 119 3.52 -7.72 3.37
N HIS A 120 3.32 -7.94 2.07
CA HIS A 120 4.10 -8.84 1.22
C HIS A 120 5.28 -8.15 0.49
N GLU A 121 5.44 -6.84 0.63
CA GLU A 121 6.48 -6.08 -0.06
C GLU A 121 7.86 -6.26 0.59
N HIS A 122 8.92 -6.06 -0.21
CA HIS A 122 10.28 -6.09 0.30
C HIS A 122 10.53 -4.92 1.27
N PRO A 123 11.11 -5.13 2.47
CA PRO A 123 11.35 -4.05 3.42
C PRO A 123 12.12 -2.86 2.82
N ASP A 124 13.18 -3.13 2.05
CA ASP A 124 13.96 -2.07 1.39
C ASP A 124 13.18 -1.33 0.30
N ALA A 125 12.24 -1.98 -0.40
CA ALA A 125 11.44 -1.30 -1.42
C ALA A 125 10.60 -0.17 -0.80
N VAL A 126 10.00 -0.43 0.37
CA VAL A 126 9.25 0.57 1.12
C VAL A 126 10.15 1.74 1.55
N MET A 127 11.34 1.45 2.11
CA MET A 127 12.30 2.49 2.50
C MET A 127 12.78 3.33 1.31
N LEU A 128 13.07 2.68 0.18
CA LEU A 128 13.53 3.33 -1.04
C LEU A 128 12.48 4.28 -1.64
N ARG A 129 11.18 3.97 -1.54
CA ARG A 129 10.11 4.89 -1.95
C ARG A 129 10.20 6.23 -1.22
N PHE A 130 10.41 6.22 0.09
CA PHE A 130 10.55 7.46 0.87
C PHE A 130 11.86 8.21 0.55
N LEU A 131 12.97 7.49 0.33
CA LEU A 131 14.23 8.10 -0.10
C LEU A 131 14.08 8.78 -1.46
N ARG A 132 13.53 8.10 -2.47
CA ARG A 132 13.29 8.68 -3.80
C ARG A 132 12.39 9.91 -3.72
N ALA A 133 11.28 9.81 -2.99
CA ALA A 133 10.33 10.91 -2.78
C ALA A 133 10.91 12.13 -2.06
N ARG A 134 12.03 11.95 -1.34
CA ARG A 134 12.74 13.03 -0.65
C ARG A 134 14.15 13.27 -1.22
N LYS A 135 14.37 12.89 -2.49
CA LYS A 135 15.62 13.15 -3.22
C LYS A 135 16.86 12.67 -2.47
N TRP A 136 16.74 11.51 -1.82
CA TRP A 136 17.78 10.87 -1.00
C TRP A 136 18.17 11.66 0.27
N ASP A 137 17.35 12.62 0.72
CA ASP A 137 17.44 13.23 2.04
C ASP A 137 16.86 12.27 3.09
N VAL A 138 17.75 11.66 3.89
CA VAL A 138 17.40 10.63 4.89
C VAL A 138 16.48 11.17 5.97
N LYS A 139 16.68 12.42 6.41
CA LYS A 139 15.92 13.00 7.54
C LYS A 139 14.51 13.32 7.11
N ARG A 140 14.36 13.95 5.94
CA ARG A 140 13.04 14.21 5.36
C ARG A 140 12.32 12.92 4.99
N ALA A 141 13.04 11.89 4.53
CA ALA A 141 12.47 10.57 4.27
C ALA A 141 11.96 9.92 5.56
N LEU A 142 12.73 9.99 6.65
CA LEU A 142 12.34 9.47 7.96
C LEU A 142 11.05 10.13 8.48
N VAL A 143 10.98 11.48 8.43
CA VAL A 143 9.78 12.23 8.85
C VAL A 143 8.57 11.85 8.00
N MET A 144 8.71 11.85 6.67
CA MET A 144 7.63 11.48 5.77
C MET A 144 7.13 10.05 6.05
N MET A 145 8.05 9.10 6.26
CA MET A 145 7.72 7.71 6.54
C MET A 145 6.86 7.59 7.78
N PHE A 146 7.29 8.15 8.92
CA PHE A 146 6.51 8.05 10.15
C PHE A 146 5.20 8.82 10.10
N SER A 147 5.13 9.97 9.42
CA SER A 147 3.87 10.68 9.17
C SER A 147 2.88 9.82 8.35
N ALA A 148 3.35 9.14 7.31
CA ALA A 148 2.54 8.24 6.50
C ALA A 148 2.07 7.02 7.30
N LEU A 149 2.94 6.43 8.14
CA LEU A 149 2.59 5.31 9.01
C LEU A 149 1.59 5.71 10.10
N ASN A 150 1.74 6.91 10.69
CA ASN A 150 0.77 7.44 11.63
C ASN A 150 -0.59 7.70 10.97
N TRP A 151 -0.60 8.25 9.75
CA TRP A 151 -1.83 8.36 8.99
C TRP A 151 -2.47 6.99 8.74
N ARG A 152 -1.68 6.00 8.34
CA ARG A 152 -2.15 4.63 8.09
C ARG A 152 -2.79 4.01 9.32
N GLU A 153 -2.10 4.07 10.46
CA GLU A 153 -2.49 3.39 11.70
C GLU A 153 -3.59 4.16 12.45
N ASN A 154 -3.35 5.44 12.74
CA ASN A 154 -4.13 6.19 13.73
C ASN A 154 -5.21 7.09 13.11
N ILE A 155 -5.02 7.55 11.86
CA ILE A 155 -5.96 8.48 11.22
C ILE A 155 -6.94 7.72 10.32
N SER A 156 -6.41 7.00 9.34
CA SER A 156 -7.19 6.27 8.34
C SER A 156 -7.51 4.85 8.75
N ARG A 157 -6.83 4.31 9.77
CA ARG A 157 -7.02 2.94 10.31
C ARG A 157 -7.08 1.89 9.20
N VAL A 158 -6.12 1.96 8.27
CA VAL A 158 -6.16 1.23 7.00
C VAL A 158 -6.28 -0.27 7.23
N ASP A 159 -5.41 -0.84 8.08
CA ASP A 159 -5.38 -2.29 8.31
C ASP A 159 -6.50 -2.73 9.26
N ALA A 160 -6.65 -2.04 10.40
CA ALA A 160 -7.60 -2.42 11.44
C ALA A 160 -9.09 -2.17 11.09
N ASP A 161 -9.37 -1.29 10.13
CA ASP A 161 -10.73 -0.88 9.79
C ASP A 161 -11.00 -1.05 8.29
N ILE A 162 -10.30 -0.36 7.39
CA ILE A 162 -10.64 -0.41 5.95
C ILE A 162 -10.44 -1.81 5.35
N LEU A 163 -9.33 -2.47 5.67
CA LEU A 163 -9.02 -3.81 5.18
C LEU A 163 -9.52 -4.92 6.10
N GLY A 164 -9.58 -4.66 7.41
CA GLY A 164 -10.17 -5.57 8.40
C GLY A 164 -11.69 -5.70 8.25
N HIS A 165 -12.38 -4.60 7.94
CA HIS A 165 -13.82 -4.51 7.68
C HIS A 165 -14.09 -4.30 6.18
N GLY A 166 -13.60 -5.22 5.36
CA GLY A 166 -13.79 -5.19 3.91
C GLY A 166 -15.22 -5.55 3.48
N GLU A 167 -15.34 -6.14 2.29
CA GLU A 167 -16.61 -6.18 1.56
C GLU A 167 -17.73 -6.97 2.27
N GLU A 168 -17.47 -8.18 2.78
CA GLU A 168 -18.49 -8.96 3.51
C GLU A 168 -19.01 -8.20 4.74
N PHE A 169 -18.11 -7.56 5.48
CA PHE A 169 -18.46 -6.78 6.66
C PHE A 169 -19.36 -5.61 6.28
N LEU A 170 -19.03 -4.89 5.21
CA LEU A 170 -19.85 -3.79 4.70
C LEU A 170 -21.23 -4.29 4.25
N VAL A 171 -21.33 -5.43 3.57
CA VAL A 171 -22.62 -6.04 3.23
C VAL A 171 -23.47 -6.32 4.48
N GLN A 172 -22.84 -6.83 5.56
CA GLN A 172 -23.55 -7.03 6.83
C GLN A 172 -23.97 -5.70 7.46
N ASP A 173 -23.13 -4.68 7.42
CA ASP A 173 -23.43 -3.35 7.94
C ASP A 173 -24.58 -2.67 7.16
N GLU A 174 -24.69 -2.85 5.84
CA GLU A 174 -25.82 -2.35 5.04
C GLU A 174 -27.18 -2.87 5.56
N MET A 175 -27.19 -4.11 6.06
CA MET A 175 -28.38 -4.79 6.56
C MET A 175 -28.62 -4.50 8.06
N ASN A 176 -27.57 -4.65 8.86
CA ASN A 176 -27.66 -4.83 10.31
C ASN A 176 -26.95 -3.74 11.11
N GLY A 177 -26.14 -2.89 10.47
CA GLY A 177 -25.40 -1.82 11.13
C GLY A 177 -26.30 -0.74 11.77
N ASP A 178 -25.69 0.12 12.58
CA ASP A 178 -26.33 1.35 13.02
C ASP A 178 -26.55 2.33 11.85
N GLU A 179 -27.22 3.46 12.09
CA GLU A 179 -27.54 4.42 11.03
C GLU A 179 -26.29 4.93 10.28
N LYS A 180 -25.18 5.19 11.00
CA LYS A 180 -23.94 5.69 10.40
C LYS A 180 -23.25 4.57 9.60
N SER A 181 -23.09 3.39 10.19
CA SER A 181 -22.50 2.22 9.53
C SER A 181 -23.27 1.84 8.27
N LYS A 182 -24.61 1.84 8.32
CA LYS A 182 -25.47 1.60 7.15
C LYS A 182 -25.24 2.60 6.04
N ALA A 183 -25.13 3.89 6.36
CA ALA A 183 -24.87 4.92 5.36
C ALA A 183 -23.50 4.72 4.70
N ILE A 184 -22.44 4.54 5.50
CA ILE A 184 -21.08 4.31 4.99
C ILE A 184 -21.04 3.05 4.12
N ALA A 185 -21.63 1.96 4.58
CA ALA A 185 -21.64 0.70 3.86
C ALA A 185 -22.41 0.81 2.54
N ARG A 186 -23.59 1.45 2.53
CA ARG A 186 -24.36 1.68 1.29
C ARG A 186 -23.59 2.53 0.29
N ASP A 187 -22.99 3.62 0.77
CA ASP A 187 -22.17 4.50 -0.06
C ASP A 187 -20.99 3.76 -0.68
N PHE A 188 -20.27 2.97 0.14
CA PHE A 188 -19.11 2.19 -0.32
C PHE A 188 -19.56 1.11 -1.32
N MET A 189 -20.55 0.31 -0.95
CA MET A 189 -20.98 -0.83 -1.74
C MET A 189 -21.63 -0.40 -3.06
N LYS A 190 -22.33 0.74 -3.10
CA LYS A 190 -22.82 1.33 -4.35
C LYS A 190 -21.68 1.64 -5.33
N GLN A 191 -20.53 2.10 -4.83
CA GLN A 191 -19.38 2.44 -5.68
C GLN A 191 -18.69 1.21 -6.24
N ILE A 192 -18.44 0.20 -5.40
CA ILE A 192 -17.78 -1.03 -5.85
C ILE A 192 -18.72 -1.84 -6.77
N ARG A 193 -19.99 -2.08 -6.38
CA ARG A 193 -20.99 -2.76 -7.23
C ARG A 193 -21.17 -2.08 -8.59
N GLY A 194 -21.14 -0.75 -8.61
CA GLY A 194 -21.26 0.04 -9.82
C GLY A 194 -19.99 0.09 -10.68
N GLY A 195 -18.86 -0.48 -10.21
CA GLY A 195 -17.58 -0.42 -10.90
C GLY A 195 -17.09 1.03 -11.11
N LYS A 196 -17.30 1.91 -10.11
CA LYS A 196 -16.79 3.28 -10.17
C LYS A 196 -15.27 3.29 -10.34
N SER A 197 -14.60 2.38 -9.64
CA SER A 197 -13.18 2.11 -9.81
C SER A 197 -12.91 0.61 -9.71
N PHE A 198 -11.92 0.12 -10.45
CA PHE A 198 -11.53 -1.29 -10.43
C PHE A 198 -10.11 -1.45 -10.98
N ILE A 199 -9.49 -2.59 -10.70
CA ILE A 199 -8.13 -2.92 -11.12
C ILE A 199 -8.22 -4.08 -12.10
N HIS A 200 -7.61 -3.96 -13.26
CA HIS A 200 -7.61 -5.04 -14.24
C HIS A 200 -6.46 -4.89 -15.24
N GLY A 201 -5.87 -6.00 -15.65
CA GLY A 201 -4.78 -6.02 -16.63
C GLY A 201 -3.53 -5.27 -16.18
N THR A 202 -2.59 -5.12 -17.12
CA THR A 202 -1.34 -4.40 -16.90
C THR A 202 -0.97 -3.49 -18.06
N ASP A 203 -0.24 -2.41 -17.78
CA ASP A 203 0.36 -1.57 -18.80
C ASP A 203 1.60 -2.22 -19.45
N ARG A 204 2.24 -1.52 -20.39
CA ARG A 204 3.45 -2.00 -21.10
C ARG A 204 4.66 -2.19 -20.18
N GLU A 205 4.66 -1.57 -19.01
CA GLU A 205 5.69 -1.75 -17.98
C GLU A 205 5.32 -2.83 -16.96
N ASN A 206 4.24 -3.57 -17.19
CA ASN A 206 3.66 -4.58 -16.29
C ASN A 206 3.11 -4.00 -14.98
N ARG A 207 2.79 -2.70 -14.94
CA ARG A 207 2.14 -2.07 -13.79
C ARG A 207 0.65 -2.43 -13.81
N PRO A 208 0.06 -2.85 -12.68
CA PRO A 208 -1.38 -3.06 -12.61
C PRO A 208 -2.12 -1.76 -12.94
N ILE A 209 -3.21 -1.86 -13.69
CA ILE A 209 -4.00 -0.70 -14.10
C ILE A 209 -5.21 -0.57 -13.19
N SER A 210 -5.38 0.59 -12.57
CA SER A 210 -6.59 0.96 -11.83
C SER A 210 -7.39 1.98 -12.64
N TYR A 211 -8.58 1.60 -13.05
CA TYR A 211 -9.53 2.42 -13.79
C TYR A 211 -10.44 3.18 -12.83
N VAL A 212 -10.77 4.42 -13.19
CA VAL A 212 -11.74 5.29 -12.49
C VAL A 212 -12.69 5.86 -13.52
N ARG A 213 -13.96 5.46 -13.46
CA ARG A 213 -15.02 5.94 -14.36
C ARG A 213 -15.63 7.22 -13.79
N ALA A 214 -15.08 8.38 -14.17
CA ALA A 214 -15.49 9.67 -13.59
C ALA A 214 -16.98 9.99 -13.83
N ARG A 215 -17.55 9.49 -14.94
CA ARG A 215 -18.98 9.65 -15.27
C ARG A 215 -19.95 9.06 -14.23
N LEU A 216 -19.49 8.13 -13.39
CA LEU A 216 -20.28 7.49 -12.33
C LEU A 216 -20.22 8.27 -11.01
N HIS A 217 -19.41 9.33 -10.91
CA HIS A 217 -19.31 10.12 -9.69
C HIS A 217 -20.37 11.21 -9.59
N ARG A 218 -21.00 11.33 -8.42
CA ARG A 218 -21.83 12.47 -8.01
C ARG A 218 -21.51 12.78 -6.55
N ALA A 219 -21.21 14.03 -6.22
CA ALA A 219 -20.83 14.39 -4.85
C ALA A 219 -21.92 14.06 -3.83
N ALA A 220 -23.20 14.22 -4.20
CA ALA A 220 -24.35 13.98 -3.32
C ALA A 220 -24.65 12.49 -3.04
N ASP A 221 -23.99 11.56 -3.74
CA ASP A 221 -24.28 10.13 -3.63
C ASP A 221 -23.56 9.45 -2.46
N GLN A 222 -22.63 10.15 -1.80
CA GLN A 222 -21.86 9.59 -0.70
C GLN A 222 -21.28 10.66 0.23
N SER A 223 -21.00 10.28 1.47
CA SER A 223 -20.25 11.11 2.41
C SER A 223 -18.75 11.21 2.05
N VAL A 224 -18.07 12.23 2.59
CA VAL A 224 -16.61 12.39 2.44
C VAL A 224 -15.87 11.19 3.06
N GLU A 225 -16.29 10.74 4.24
CA GLU A 225 -15.72 9.57 4.90
C GLU A 225 -15.84 8.32 4.01
N SER A 226 -17.00 8.10 3.40
CA SER A 226 -17.25 6.94 2.53
C SER A 226 -16.36 6.92 1.29
N ILE A 227 -16.18 8.06 0.61
CA ILE A 227 -15.34 8.14 -0.61
C ILE A 227 -13.85 8.04 -0.29
N GLU A 228 -13.38 8.59 0.84
CA GLU A 228 -11.99 8.46 1.27
C GLU A 228 -11.65 7.01 1.66
N ARG A 229 -12.56 6.33 2.38
CA ARG A 229 -12.44 4.89 2.70
C ARG A 229 -12.40 4.03 1.44
N TYR A 230 -13.33 4.25 0.51
CA TYR A 230 -13.37 3.52 -0.77
C TYR A 230 -12.11 3.76 -1.62
N THR A 231 -11.64 5.00 -1.70
CA THR A 231 -10.41 5.34 -2.43
C THR A 231 -9.20 4.63 -1.83
N THR A 232 -9.07 4.67 -0.50
CA THR A 232 -7.97 4.00 0.22
C THR A 232 -8.03 2.49 0.05
N TYR A 233 -9.23 1.90 0.09
CA TYR A 233 -9.44 0.48 -0.18
C TYR A 233 -8.95 0.07 -1.57
N ILE A 234 -9.27 0.84 -2.62
CA ILE A 234 -8.81 0.55 -4.00
C ILE A 234 -7.29 0.67 -4.11
N ILE A 235 -6.67 1.69 -3.50
CA ILE A 235 -5.20 1.84 -3.47
C ILE A 235 -4.54 0.61 -2.81
N GLU A 236 -5.04 0.21 -1.65
CA GLU A 236 -4.50 -0.94 -0.91
C GLU A 236 -4.71 -2.27 -1.64
N THR A 237 -5.86 -2.41 -2.31
CA THR A 237 -6.15 -3.59 -3.13
C THR A 237 -5.22 -3.64 -4.34
N ALA A 238 -4.91 -2.50 -4.97
CA ALA A 238 -3.93 -2.44 -6.04
C ALA A 238 -2.52 -2.80 -5.56
N ARG A 239 -2.14 -2.41 -4.33
CA ARG A 239 -0.84 -2.80 -3.75
C ARG A 239 -0.69 -4.32 -3.64
N PHE A 240 -1.75 -5.06 -3.34
CA PHE A 240 -1.69 -6.53 -3.32
C PHE A 240 -1.42 -7.14 -4.70
N SER A 241 -1.69 -6.40 -5.77
CA SER A 241 -1.39 -6.87 -7.13
C SER A 241 0.05 -6.64 -7.59
N LEU A 242 0.83 -5.86 -6.82
CA LEU A 242 2.23 -5.56 -7.13
C LEU A 242 3.12 -6.78 -6.92
N THR A 243 4.01 -7.04 -7.88
CA THR A 243 5.06 -8.05 -7.76
C THR A 243 6.39 -7.45 -8.21
N SER A 244 7.42 -7.59 -7.36
CA SER A 244 8.79 -7.17 -7.69
C SER A 244 9.23 -7.69 -9.08
N PRO A 245 9.88 -6.86 -9.91
CA PRO A 245 10.41 -5.52 -9.62
C PRO A 245 9.39 -4.37 -9.79
N VAL A 246 8.12 -4.66 -10.07
CA VAL A 246 7.08 -3.63 -10.27
C VAL A 246 6.61 -3.13 -8.91
N GLU A 247 6.83 -1.84 -8.65
CA GLU A 247 6.47 -1.17 -7.38
C GLU A 247 5.34 -0.12 -7.55
N THR A 248 4.88 0.11 -8.78
CA THR A 248 3.95 1.20 -9.12
C THR A 248 2.74 0.70 -9.90
N ALA A 249 1.65 1.48 -9.85
CA ALA A 249 0.43 1.26 -10.63
C ALA A 249 0.24 2.37 -11.69
N THR A 250 -0.58 2.07 -12.69
CA THR A 250 -1.07 3.05 -13.67
C THR A 250 -2.53 3.38 -13.37
N LEU A 251 -2.86 4.67 -13.23
CA LEU A 251 -4.22 5.14 -13.01
C LEU A 251 -4.82 5.61 -14.33
N VAL A 252 -5.99 5.11 -14.69
CA VAL A 252 -6.77 5.59 -15.85
C VAL A 252 -8.02 6.29 -15.35
N PHE A 253 -8.04 7.62 -15.42
CA PHE A 253 -9.26 8.39 -15.23
C PHE A 253 -10.00 8.47 -16.55
N ASP A 254 -11.04 7.66 -16.71
CA ASP A 254 -11.93 7.72 -17.87
C ASP A 254 -12.95 8.86 -17.69
N LEU A 255 -12.79 9.91 -18.50
CA LEU A 255 -13.68 11.05 -18.57
C LEU A 255 -14.66 10.97 -19.75
N SER A 256 -14.78 9.82 -20.41
CA SER A 256 -15.82 9.58 -21.40
C SER A 256 -17.20 9.84 -20.78
N ASN A 257 -18.02 10.66 -21.43
CA ASN A 257 -19.33 11.11 -20.93
C ASN A 257 -19.30 11.90 -19.61
N PHE A 258 -18.15 12.48 -19.24
CA PHE A 258 -18.04 13.37 -18.09
C PHE A 258 -18.81 14.68 -18.30
N THR A 259 -19.52 15.14 -17.27
CA THR A 259 -20.12 16.48 -17.20
C THR A 259 -19.67 17.20 -15.93
N LEU A 260 -19.89 18.51 -15.82
CA LEU A 260 -19.52 19.27 -14.60
C LEU A 260 -20.22 18.77 -13.34
N ALA A 261 -21.39 18.14 -13.46
CA ALA A 261 -22.06 17.52 -12.32
C ALA A 261 -21.29 16.29 -11.78
N ASN A 262 -20.30 15.77 -12.51
CA ASN A 262 -19.40 14.71 -12.05
C ASN A 262 -18.17 15.27 -11.34
N MET A 263 -17.87 16.56 -11.49
CA MET A 263 -16.69 17.15 -10.88
C MET A 263 -16.88 17.30 -9.37
N ASP A 264 -15.97 16.73 -8.62
CA ASP A 264 -15.87 16.87 -7.18
C ASP A 264 -14.41 17.00 -6.79
N TYR A 265 -14.05 18.14 -6.21
CA TYR A 265 -12.67 18.43 -5.84
C TYR A 265 -12.24 17.74 -4.54
N VAL A 266 -13.17 17.27 -3.71
CA VAL A 266 -12.86 16.60 -2.44
C VAL A 266 -12.10 15.30 -2.67
N PRO A 267 -12.62 14.30 -3.42
CA PRO A 267 -11.89 13.06 -3.68
C PRO A 267 -10.63 13.30 -4.52
N VAL A 268 -10.61 14.29 -5.42
CA VAL A 268 -9.40 14.62 -6.18
C VAL A 268 -8.27 15.09 -5.26
N LYS A 269 -8.56 16.02 -4.33
CA LYS A 269 -7.57 16.45 -3.33
C LYS A 269 -7.11 15.31 -2.44
N PHE A 270 -8.02 14.43 -2.04
CA PHE A 270 -7.68 13.26 -1.23
C PHE A 270 -6.75 12.30 -1.99
N ILE A 271 -7.03 12.01 -3.27
CA ILE A 271 -6.17 11.19 -4.13
C ILE A 271 -4.77 11.80 -4.26
N ILE A 272 -4.68 13.11 -4.51
CA ILE A 272 -3.41 13.83 -4.59
C ILE A 272 -2.63 13.67 -3.27
N LYS A 273 -3.28 13.97 -2.14
CA LYS A 273 -2.68 13.82 -0.80
C LYS A 273 -2.20 12.38 -0.55
N CYS A 274 -2.98 11.37 -0.96
CA CYS A 274 -2.59 9.98 -0.83
C CYS A 274 -1.26 9.72 -1.53
N PHE A 275 -1.08 10.13 -2.78
CA PHE A 275 0.14 9.82 -3.54
C PHE A 275 1.33 10.75 -3.26
N GLU A 276 1.09 11.96 -2.75
CA GLU A 276 2.16 12.90 -2.39
C GLU A 276 2.70 12.69 -0.98
N ALA A 277 1.86 12.21 -0.05
CA ALA A 277 2.21 12.11 1.37
C ALA A 277 2.22 10.66 1.91
N ASN A 278 1.22 9.85 1.56
CA ASN A 278 0.96 8.59 2.25
C ASN A 278 1.44 7.35 1.48
N TYR A 279 1.46 7.43 0.15
CA TYR A 279 1.88 6.39 -0.79
C TYR A 279 2.89 6.94 -1.80
N PRO A 280 4.03 7.50 -1.33
CA PRO A 280 5.05 8.02 -2.23
C PRO A 280 5.50 6.95 -3.21
N GLU A 281 5.86 7.39 -4.42
CA GLU A 281 6.50 6.52 -5.41
C GLU A 281 5.70 5.24 -5.73
N SER A 282 4.38 5.29 -5.57
CA SER A 282 3.45 4.19 -5.88
C SER A 282 2.73 4.40 -7.23
N LEU A 283 2.89 5.57 -7.86
CA LEU A 283 2.36 5.88 -9.18
C LEU A 283 3.45 5.85 -10.25
N GLY A 284 3.16 5.15 -11.33
CA GLY A 284 3.97 5.09 -12.54
C GLY A 284 3.46 6.02 -13.64
N ALA A 285 2.15 6.03 -13.88
CA ALA A 285 1.49 6.92 -14.83
C ALA A 285 0.05 7.25 -14.37
N ILE A 286 -0.42 8.45 -14.71
CA ILE A 286 -1.82 8.87 -14.59
C ILE A 286 -2.31 9.26 -15.98
N LEU A 287 -3.22 8.49 -16.54
CA LEU A 287 -3.83 8.73 -17.85
C LEU A 287 -5.18 9.42 -17.62
N ILE A 288 -5.27 10.70 -17.94
CA ILE A 288 -6.56 11.42 -18.01
C ILE A 288 -7.11 11.19 -19.41
N HIS A 289 -8.03 10.24 -19.52
CA HIS A 289 -8.50 9.70 -20.78
C HIS A 289 -9.81 10.34 -21.24
N ASN A 290 -9.88 10.71 -22.52
CA ASN A 290 -11.07 11.28 -23.16
C ASN A 290 -11.66 12.48 -22.41
N SER A 291 -10.82 13.37 -21.87
CA SER A 291 -11.32 14.55 -21.17
C SER A 291 -12.09 15.49 -22.10
N PRO A 292 -13.36 15.85 -21.81
CA PRO A 292 -14.12 16.77 -22.65
C PRO A 292 -13.60 18.20 -22.53
N TRP A 293 -13.95 19.08 -23.49
CA TRP A 293 -13.51 20.48 -23.48
C TRP A 293 -13.85 21.23 -22.18
N VAL A 294 -14.97 20.86 -21.53
CA VAL A 294 -15.43 21.44 -20.27
C VAL A 294 -14.53 21.09 -19.08
N PHE A 295 -13.67 20.07 -19.19
CA PHE A 295 -12.71 19.69 -18.16
C PHE A 295 -11.48 20.62 -18.10
N LYS A 296 -11.16 21.35 -19.18
CA LYS A 296 -10.00 22.27 -19.22
C LYS A 296 -9.91 23.24 -18.03
N PRO A 297 -10.97 23.97 -17.63
CA PRO A 297 -10.93 24.81 -16.43
C PRO A 297 -10.73 24.01 -15.13
N CYS A 298 -11.31 22.81 -15.00
CA CYS A 298 -11.10 21.93 -13.86
C CYS A 298 -9.63 21.49 -13.78
N TRP A 299 -9.04 21.08 -14.92
CA TRP A 299 -7.64 20.70 -15.00
C TRP A 299 -6.71 21.82 -14.55
N LYS A 300 -6.96 23.07 -14.95
CA LYS A 300 -6.15 24.23 -14.52
C LYS A 300 -6.10 24.36 -12.99
N ILE A 301 -7.19 24.04 -12.30
CA ILE A 301 -7.27 24.05 -10.84
C ILE A 301 -6.50 22.86 -10.27
N ILE A 302 -6.75 21.66 -10.78
CA ILE A 302 -6.13 20.41 -10.32
C ILE A 302 -4.61 20.45 -10.50
N SER A 303 -4.14 20.88 -11.67
CA SER A 303 -2.71 20.96 -11.98
C SER A 303 -1.94 21.93 -11.07
N ALA A 304 -2.63 22.91 -10.46
CA ALA A 304 -2.02 23.82 -9.50
C ALA A 304 -1.84 23.21 -8.10
N TRP A 305 -2.47 22.05 -7.83
CA TRP A 305 -2.31 21.32 -6.57
C TRP A 305 -1.25 20.22 -6.64
N LEU A 306 -0.90 19.76 -7.84
CA LEU A 306 0.05 18.68 -8.03
C LEU A 306 1.48 19.16 -7.76
N ASP A 307 2.21 18.41 -6.95
CA ASP A 307 3.65 18.53 -6.87
C ASP A 307 4.31 18.17 -8.23
N PRO A 308 5.50 18.71 -8.53
CA PRO A 308 6.16 18.47 -9.81
C PRO A 308 6.39 16.99 -10.15
N VAL A 309 6.57 16.11 -9.15
CA VAL A 309 6.81 14.68 -9.36
C VAL A 309 5.53 13.99 -9.82
N VAL A 310 4.39 14.24 -9.17
CA VAL A 310 3.10 13.67 -9.61
C VAL A 310 2.67 14.31 -10.94
N ALA A 311 2.82 15.63 -11.11
CA ALA A 311 2.46 16.32 -12.35
C ALA A 311 3.19 15.75 -13.57
N ALA A 312 4.47 15.38 -13.44
CA ALA A 312 5.25 14.79 -14.52
C ALA A 312 4.76 13.39 -14.96
N LYS A 313 3.95 12.72 -14.13
CA LYS A 313 3.37 11.41 -14.42
C LYS A 313 1.99 11.50 -15.08
N VAL A 314 1.44 12.71 -15.26
CA VAL A 314 0.11 12.90 -15.86
C VAL A 314 0.19 13.03 -17.38
N HIS A 315 -0.60 12.22 -18.07
CA HIS A 315 -0.70 12.19 -19.53
C HIS A 315 -2.16 12.38 -19.94
N LEU A 316 -2.42 13.31 -20.85
CA LEU A 316 -3.74 13.44 -21.49
C LEU A 316 -3.80 12.49 -22.68
N THR A 317 -4.74 11.55 -22.67
CA THR A 317 -4.89 10.54 -23.72
C THR A 317 -6.28 10.62 -24.36
N TYR A 318 -6.37 10.29 -25.65
CA TYR A 318 -7.62 10.37 -26.41
C TYR A 318 -7.76 9.19 -27.35
N GLY A 319 -8.95 8.56 -27.34
CA GLY A 319 -9.23 7.39 -28.14
C GLY A 319 -8.29 6.21 -27.86
N ARG A 320 -8.46 5.13 -28.63
CA ARG A 320 -7.64 3.93 -28.53
C ARG A 320 -6.14 4.25 -28.65
N GLU A 321 -5.76 5.01 -29.68
CA GLU A 321 -4.36 5.34 -29.99
C GLU A 321 -3.62 5.97 -28.80
N GLY A 322 -4.25 6.92 -28.08
CA GLY A 322 -3.62 7.56 -26.93
C GLY A 322 -3.39 6.62 -25.74
N LEU A 323 -4.25 5.61 -25.55
CA LEU A 323 -4.02 4.57 -24.53
C LEU A 323 -2.96 3.57 -24.97
N GLU A 324 -2.86 3.27 -26.27
CA GLU A 324 -1.90 2.30 -26.82
C GLU A 324 -0.43 2.69 -26.61
N GLU A 325 -0.16 3.97 -26.40
CA GLU A 325 1.18 4.46 -26.00
C GLU A 325 1.63 3.85 -24.66
N PHE A 326 0.70 3.56 -23.75
CA PHE A 326 0.98 3.10 -22.39
C PHE A 326 0.55 1.66 -22.15
N ILE A 327 -0.55 1.22 -22.76
CA ILE A 327 -1.20 -0.06 -22.48
C ILE A 327 -1.22 -0.87 -23.79
N HIS A 328 -0.90 -2.17 -23.73
CA HIS A 328 -1.01 -3.01 -24.93
C HIS A 328 -2.49 -3.12 -25.37
N PRO A 329 -2.83 -3.11 -26.67
CA PRO A 329 -4.23 -3.13 -27.12
C PRO A 329 -5.07 -4.29 -26.56
N SER A 330 -4.46 -5.46 -26.36
CA SER A 330 -5.08 -6.64 -25.73
C SER A 330 -5.25 -6.56 -24.21
N GLN A 331 -4.84 -5.46 -23.59
CA GLN A 331 -5.00 -5.12 -22.17
C GLN A 331 -5.87 -3.86 -22.01
N ILE A 332 -6.39 -3.30 -23.10
CA ILE A 332 -7.35 -2.21 -23.09
C ILE A 332 -8.74 -2.84 -23.20
N ILE A 333 -9.56 -2.63 -22.19
CA ILE A 333 -10.96 -3.11 -22.17
C ILE A 333 -11.75 -2.53 -23.35
N LYS A 334 -12.67 -3.32 -23.91
CA LYS A 334 -13.55 -2.90 -25.03
C LYS A 334 -14.31 -1.60 -24.76
N GLU A 335 -14.68 -1.34 -23.51
CA GLU A 335 -15.32 -0.08 -23.09
C GLU A 335 -14.49 1.16 -23.48
N LEU A 336 -13.17 1.05 -23.53
CA LEU A 336 -12.24 2.12 -23.91
C LEU A 336 -11.67 1.94 -25.33
N GLY A 337 -12.30 1.09 -26.15
CA GLY A 337 -11.96 0.88 -27.56
C GLY A 337 -10.83 -0.12 -27.83
N GLY A 338 -10.38 -0.85 -26.81
CA GLY A 338 -9.36 -1.89 -26.97
C GLY A 338 -9.89 -3.24 -27.43
N ASP A 339 -8.99 -4.24 -27.50
CA ASP A 339 -9.29 -5.58 -28.02
C ASP A 339 -9.76 -6.55 -26.93
N GLU A 340 -9.64 -6.16 -25.66
CA GLU A 340 -9.94 -7.03 -24.55
C GLU A 340 -11.44 -7.11 -24.28
N ASP A 341 -12.02 -8.28 -24.55
CA ASP A 341 -13.43 -8.59 -24.28
C ASP A 341 -13.69 -8.88 -22.80
N TRP A 342 -13.54 -7.86 -21.97
CA TRP A 342 -13.77 -7.93 -20.54
C TRP A 342 -14.67 -6.79 -20.08
N GLU A 343 -15.55 -7.10 -19.14
CA GLU A 343 -16.44 -6.15 -18.50
C GLU A 343 -16.37 -6.32 -16.99
N TYR A 344 -16.39 -5.20 -16.27
CA TYR A 344 -16.45 -5.22 -14.82
C TYR A 344 -17.77 -5.87 -14.35
N LYS A 345 -17.63 -6.94 -13.56
CA LYS A 345 -18.74 -7.62 -12.89
C LYS A 345 -18.40 -7.76 -11.43
N TYR A 346 -19.25 -7.22 -10.57
CA TYR A 346 -19.13 -7.39 -9.14
C TYR A 346 -19.76 -8.71 -8.71
N GLU A 347 -19.00 -9.53 -8.01
CA GLU A 347 -19.46 -10.75 -7.35
C GLU A 347 -19.66 -10.43 -5.87
N GLU A 348 -20.86 -10.63 -5.34
CA GLU A 348 -21.13 -10.39 -3.92
C GLU A 348 -20.27 -11.30 -3.02
N PRO A 349 -19.88 -10.82 -1.83
CA PRO A 349 -19.26 -11.64 -0.80
C PRO A 349 -20.10 -12.87 -0.47
N VAL A 350 -19.43 -14.00 -0.22
CA VAL A 350 -20.08 -15.22 0.25
C VAL A 350 -20.14 -15.21 1.77
N PRO A 351 -21.29 -15.50 2.40
CA PRO A 351 -21.37 -15.59 3.86
C PRO A 351 -20.35 -16.58 4.44
N GLY A 352 -19.54 -16.11 5.38
CA GLY A 352 -18.47 -16.87 6.03
C GLY A 352 -17.13 -16.82 5.29
N GLU A 353 -16.98 -16.06 4.20
CA GLU A 353 -15.69 -15.97 3.49
C GLU A 353 -14.54 -15.41 4.34
N ASN A 354 -14.86 -14.66 5.39
CA ASN A 354 -13.91 -14.16 6.39
C ASN A 354 -13.85 -14.97 7.69
N ASP A 355 -14.46 -16.16 7.76
CA ASP A 355 -14.48 -16.97 8.99
C ASP A 355 -13.08 -17.32 9.51
N ALA A 356 -12.09 -17.40 8.62
CA ALA A 356 -10.69 -17.58 9.01
C ALA A 356 -10.21 -16.49 9.98
N MET A 357 -10.68 -15.24 9.86
CA MET A 357 -10.30 -14.13 10.75
C MET A 357 -10.77 -14.33 12.21
N LYS A 358 -11.70 -15.26 12.45
CA LYS A 358 -12.12 -15.65 13.81
C LYS A 358 -11.11 -16.56 14.51
N ASP A 359 -10.23 -17.23 13.75
CA ASP A 359 -9.13 -18.04 14.30
C ASP A 359 -7.97 -17.15 14.74
N THR A 360 -8.16 -16.54 15.91
CA THR A 360 -7.17 -15.66 16.54
C THR A 360 -5.91 -16.40 16.96
N ALA A 361 -6.04 -17.66 17.38
CA ALA A 361 -4.89 -18.45 17.84
C ALA A 361 -3.89 -18.70 16.70
N THR A 362 -4.37 -19.12 15.52
CA THR A 362 -3.50 -19.31 14.35
C THR A 362 -2.93 -17.99 13.85
N ARG A 363 -3.75 -16.93 13.80
CA ARG A 363 -3.29 -15.59 13.45
C ARG A 363 -2.14 -15.14 14.35
N ASP A 364 -2.32 -15.25 15.67
CA ASP A 364 -1.35 -14.76 16.66
C ASP A 364 -0.06 -15.59 16.60
N ALA A 365 -0.15 -16.89 16.32
CA ALA A 365 1.02 -17.74 16.08
C ALA A 365 1.79 -17.32 14.80
N LEU A 366 1.08 -17.07 13.70
CA LEU A 366 1.70 -16.61 12.43
C LEU A 366 2.30 -15.21 12.57
N GLN A 367 1.63 -14.32 13.30
CA GLN A 367 2.13 -12.98 13.61
C GLN A 367 3.39 -13.08 14.49
N LYS A 368 3.41 -13.95 15.50
CA LYS A 368 4.61 -14.17 16.31
C LYS A 368 5.79 -14.66 15.45
N THR A 369 5.57 -15.62 14.56
CA THR A 369 6.60 -16.05 13.60
C THR A 369 7.05 -14.89 12.72
N ARG A 370 6.13 -14.04 12.27
CA ARG A 370 6.45 -12.84 11.50
C ARG A 370 7.37 -11.90 12.29
N ASP A 371 7.05 -11.66 13.55
CA ASP A 371 7.79 -10.78 14.44
C ASP A 371 9.20 -11.33 14.69
N GLU A 372 9.35 -12.65 14.87
CA GLU A 372 10.66 -13.32 14.98
C GLU A 372 11.52 -13.11 13.71
N ILE A 373 10.93 -13.30 12.52
CA ILE A 373 11.63 -13.03 11.25
C ILE A 373 12.00 -11.55 11.12
N ALA A 374 11.09 -10.64 11.51
CA ALA A 374 11.34 -9.21 11.48
C ALA A 374 12.49 -8.79 12.41
N HIS A 375 12.53 -9.35 13.62
CA HIS A 375 13.64 -9.16 14.55
C HIS A 375 14.97 -9.66 13.98
N GLU A 376 14.98 -10.84 13.36
CA GLU A 376 16.18 -11.34 12.68
C GLU A 376 16.62 -10.45 11.51
N PHE A 377 15.65 -9.88 10.77
CA PHE A 377 15.91 -8.94 9.70
C PHE A 377 16.53 -7.65 10.24
N GLU A 378 15.99 -7.10 11.33
CA GLU A 378 16.55 -5.94 12.02
C GLU A 378 17.97 -6.19 12.53
N SER A 379 18.21 -7.33 13.20
CA SER A 379 19.54 -7.72 13.67
C SER A 379 20.54 -7.87 12.52
N SER A 380 20.13 -8.50 11.42
CA SER A 380 20.96 -8.65 10.21
C SER A 380 21.22 -7.29 9.55
N THR A 381 20.23 -6.38 9.60
CA THR A 381 20.36 -5.00 9.11
C THR A 381 21.35 -4.19 9.96
N LYS A 382 21.30 -4.29 11.30
CA LYS A 382 22.28 -3.68 12.20
C LYS A 382 23.70 -4.17 11.87
N ALA A 383 23.87 -5.47 11.64
CA ALA A 383 25.16 -6.07 11.31
C ALA A 383 25.68 -5.67 9.91
N TRP A 384 24.81 -5.60 8.91
CA TRP A 384 25.14 -5.08 7.58
C TRP A 384 25.55 -3.61 7.60
N ILE A 385 24.87 -2.77 8.40
CA ILE A 385 25.22 -1.36 8.57
C ILE A 385 26.59 -1.19 9.24
N ALA A 386 26.93 -2.04 10.20
CA ALA A 386 28.17 -1.94 10.96
C ALA A 386 29.43 -2.33 10.16
N ASP A 387 29.27 -3.12 9.09
CA ASP A 387 30.39 -3.68 8.33
C ASP A 387 30.10 -3.73 6.81
N PRO A 388 29.82 -2.58 6.16
CA PRO A 388 29.16 -2.54 4.85
C PRO A 388 30.00 -3.10 3.70
N ASP A 389 31.32 -2.96 3.76
CA ASP A 389 32.24 -3.24 2.64
C ASP A 389 33.03 -4.56 2.81
N SER A 390 32.74 -5.34 3.87
CA SER A 390 33.43 -6.60 4.12
C SER A 390 32.70 -7.81 3.53
N ALA A 391 33.41 -8.94 3.43
CA ALA A 391 32.82 -10.22 3.10
C ALA A 391 31.71 -10.63 4.10
N ARG A 392 31.85 -10.22 5.38
CA ARG A 392 30.84 -10.47 6.41
C ARG A 392 29.61 -9.59 6.21
N GLY A 393 29.79 -8.32 5.84
CA GLY A 393 28.71 -7.42 5.44
C GLY A 393 27.90 -7.97 4.27
N ALA A 394 28.58 -8.47 3.23
CA ALA A 394 27.94 -9.11 2.09
C ALA A 394 27.12 -10.34 2.47
N GLN A 395 27.59 -11.16 3.42
CA GLN A 395 26.82 -12.29 3.97
C GLN A 395 25.55 -11.81 4.71
N PHE A 396 25.64 -10.76 5.51
CA PHE A 396 24.46 -10.20 6.18
C PHE A 396 23.46 -9.60 5.18
N LYS A 397 23.94 -8.93 4.13
CA LYS A 397 23.08 -8.46 3.03
C LYS A 397 22.34 -9.63 2.38
N ALA A 398 23.03 -10.72 2.04
CA ALA A 398 22.38 -11.92 1.50
C ALA A 398 21.38 -12.56 2.49
N LYS A 399 21.69 -12.56 3.80
CA LYS A 399 20.75 -13.02 4.83
C LYS A 399 19.48 -12.15 4.88
N ARG A 400 19.60 -10.83 4.72
CA ARG A 400 18.45 -9.90 4.68
C ARG A 400 17.51 -10.22 3.51
N GLU A 401 18.05 -10.53 2.33
CA GLU A 401 17.23 -10.92 1.16
C GLU A 401 16.43 -12.21 1.41
N LEU A 402 17.05 -13.19 2.07
CA LEU A 402 16.36 -14.41 2.48
C LEU A 402 15.24 -14.12 3.49
N LEU A 403 15.53 -13.29 4.51
CA LEU A 403 14.56 -12.91 5.53
C LEU A 403 13.41 -12.07 4.94
N ALA A 404 13.68 -11.18 3.98
CA ALA A 404 12.65 -10.44 3.26
C ALA A 404 11.72 -11.38 2.47
N THR A 405 12.28 -12.43 1.86
CA THR A 405 11.50 -13.49 1.20
C THR A 405 10.62 -14.24 2.22
N GLN A 406 11.16 -14.58 3.39
CA GLN A 406 10.39 -15.21 4.47
C GLN A 406 9.28 -14.32 5.02
N LEU A 407 9.52 -13.01 5.18
CA LEU A 407 8.49 -12.03 5.56
C LEU A 407 7.36 -11.99 4.54
N ARG A 408 7.67 -11.98 3.23
CA ARG A 408 6.66 -12.04 2.18
C ARG A 408 5.83 -13.32 2.27
N ASP A 409 6.49 -14.47 2.34
CA ASP A 409 5.82 -15.77 2.31
C ASP A 409 4.98 -16.00 3.59
N ASN A 410 5.48 -15.54 4.75
CA ASN A 410 4.72 -15.52 5.99
C ASN A 410 3.49 -14.61 5.88
N TYR A 411 3.60 -13.41 5.28
CA TYR A 411 2.45 -12.52 5.13
C TYR A 411 1.32 -13.20 4.35
N TRP A 412 1.62 -13.92 3.28
CA TRP A 412 0.59 -14.63 2.51
C TRP A 412 -0.07 -15.78 3.25
N GLN A 413 0.59 -16.34 4.29
CA GLN A 413 -0.05 -17.28 5.21
C GLN A 413 -0.96 -16.55 6.21
N LEU A 414 -0.54 -15.37 6.66
CA LEU A 414 -1.25 -14.52 7.62
C LEU A 414 -2.48 -13.82 6.99
N ASP A 415 -2.42 -13.46 5.71
CA ASP A 415 -3.35 -12.58 5.00
C ASP A 415 -4.83 -12.91 5.25
N LYS A 416 -5.21 -14.19 5.12
CA LYS A 416 -6.61 -14.64 5.32
C LYS A 416 -7.14 -14.47 6.75
N TYR A 417 -6.26 -14.25 7.72
CA TYR A 417 -6.60 -14.05 9.12
C TYR A 417 -6.64 -12.57 9.54
N VAL A 418 -6.09 -11.67 8.71
CA VAL A 418 -5.92 -10.24 9.06
C VAL A 418 -6.58 -9.28 8.08
N ARG A 419 -7.00 -9.77 6.91
CA ARG A 419 -7.64 -8.96 5.87
C ARG A 419 -8.92 -9.63 5.38
N ALA A 420 -9.98 -8.86 5.25
CA ALA A 420 -11.22 -9.32 4.62
C ALA A 420 -11.03 -9.59 3.12
N ARG A 421 -11.72 -10.60 2.60
CA ARG A 421 -11.67 -10.97 1.18
C ARG A 421 -12.28 -9.86 0.31
N SER A 422 -11.63 -9.64 -0.83
CA SER A 422 -12.04 -8.70 -1.88
C SER A 422 -12.64 -9.45 -3.07
N LEU A 423 -13.25 -8.70 -3.99
CA LEU A 423 -13.63 -9.20 -5.31
C LEU A 423 -12.51 -9.97 -5.99
N TYR A 424 -11.27 -9.48 -5.89
CA TYR A 424 -10.11 -10.08 -6.55
C TYR A 424 -9.63 -11.37 -5.89
N ASP A 425 -9.98 -11.61 -4.61
CA ASP A 425 -9.79 -12.90 -3.97
C ASP A 425 -10.83 -13.90 -4.50
N ARG A 426 -12.12 -13.49 -4.59
CA ARG A 426 -13.22 -14.33 -5.10
C ARG A 426 -13.01 -14.75 -6.56
N GLN A 427 -12.54 -13.82 -7.39
CA GLN A 427 -12.23 -14.05 -8.80
C GLN A 427 -10.90 -14.78 -9.02
N GLY A 428 -10.14 -15.04 -7.94
CA GLY A 428 -8.86 -15.73 -8.00
C GLY A 428 -7.77 -14.93 -8.72
N ASN A 429 -7.89 -13.59 -8.75
CA ASN A 429 -6.82 -12.72 -9.26
C ASN A 429 -5.69 -12.60 -8.24
N LEU A 430 -6.03 -12.32 -6.97
CA LEU A 430 -5.09 -12.31 -5.86
C LEU A 430 -4.91 -13.74 -5.35
N ARG A 431 -3.68 -14.24 -5.41
CA ARG A 431 -3.34 -15.62 -5.05
C ARG A 431 -2.20 -15.60 -4.03
N PRO A 432 -2.35 -16.25 -2.86
CA PRO A 432 -1.32 -16.25 -1.83
C PRO A 432 0.05 -16.67 -2.36
N GLY A 433 1.05 -15.80 -2.23
CA GLY A 433 2.43 -16.06 -2.62
C GLY A 433 2.70 -16.14 -4.12
N ALA A 434 1.70 -15.88 -4.96
CA ALA A 434 1.81 -15.98 -6.41
C ALA A 434 1.62 -14.61 -7.09
N LYS A 435 2.10 -14.51 -8.32
CA LYS A 435 1.82 -13.35 -9.18
C LYS A 435 0.31 -13.22 -9.40
N THR A 436 -0.17 -11.99 -9.42
CA THR A 436 -1.55 -11.67 -9.78
C THR A 436 -1.90 -12.26 -11.13
N VAL A 437 -3.09 -12.84 -11.24
CA VAL A 437 -3.59 -13.41 -12.49
C VAL A 437 -4.84 -12.66 -12.92
N TRP A 438 -4.69 -11.75 -13.87
CA TRP A 438 -5.83 -11.00 -14.44
C TRP A 438 -6.69 -11.85 -15.38
N TYR A 439 -6.17 -12.97 -15.87
CA TYR A 439 -6.78 -13.83 -16.89
C TYR A 439 -6.88 -15.30 -16.46
N PRO A 440 -7.60 -15.63 -15.37
CA PRO A 440 -7.57 -16.96 -14.77
C PRO A 440 -8.05 -18.07 -15.73
N HIS A 441 -9.04 -17.80 -16.58
CA HIS A 441 -9.55 -18.76 -17.56
C HIS A 441 -8.58 -19.02 -18.73
N GLN A 442 -7.76 -18.04 -19.10
CA GLN A 442 -6.74 -18.22 -20.15
C GLN A 442 -5.48 -18.92 -19.60
N ALA A 443 -5.15 -18.72 -18.32
CA ALA A 443 -4.04 -19.40 -17.65
C ALA A 443 -4.26 -20.91 -17.54
N ALA A 444 -5.50 -21.35 -17.28
CA ALA A 444 -5.87 -22.77 -17.27
C ALA A 444 -5.70 -23.40 -18.68
N ASP A 445 -6.05 -22.67 -19.73
CA ASP A 445 -5.86 -23.10 -21.12
C ASP A 445 -4.38 -23.17 -21.51
N SER A 446 -3.53 -22.26 -21.02
CA SER A 446 -2.08 -22.31 -21.28
C SER A 446 -1.39 -23.45 -20.54
N ASP A 447 -1.75 -23.72 -19.28
CA ASP A 447 -1.21 -24.84 -18.52
C ASP A 447 -1.68 -26.19 -19.09
N ALA A 448 -2.93 -26.27 -19.57
CA ALA A 448 -3.44 -27.43 -20.28
C ALA A 448 -2.69 -27.67 -21.60
N ARG A 449 -2.47 -26.62 -22.42
CA ARG A 449 -1.73 -26.72 -23.69
C ARG A 449 -0.25 -27.05 -23.49
N LEU A 450 0.39 -26.56 -22.42
CA LEU A 450 1.76 -26.94 -22.08
C LEU A 450 1.86 -28.40 -21.63
N SER A 451 0.85 -28.90 -20.91
CA SER A 451 0.78 -30.31 -20.51
C SER A 451 0.54 -31.24 -21.71
N ASP A 452 -0.32 -30.84 -22.66
CA ASP A 452 -0.57 -31.57 -23.90
C ASP A 452 0.64 -31.52 -24.84
N GLY A 453 1.32 -30.38 -24.96
CA GLY A 453 2.56 -30.27 -25.72
C GLY A 453 3.69 -31.13 -25.14
N MET A 454 3.78 -31.25 -23.81
CA MET A 454 4.71 -32.18 -23.15
C MET A 454 4.34 -33.65 -23.37
N LEU A 455 3.04 -33.98 -23.45
CA LEU A 455 2.54 -35.32 -23.77
C LEU A 455 2.79 -35.70 -25.24
N GLU A 456 2.63 -34.77 -26.18
CA GLU A 456 2.96 -34.95 -27.60
C GLU A 456 4.46 -35.09 -27.84
N THR A 457 5.28 -34.28 -27.15
CA THR A 457 6.75 -34.38 -27.22
C THR A 457 7.24 -35.73 -26.67
N LYS A 458 6.62 -36.23 -25.58
CA LYS A 458 6.91 -37.58 -25.06
C LYS A 458 6.46 -38.69 -26.02
N ARG A 459 5.34 -38.53 -26.75
CA ARG A 459 4.92 -39.50 -27.77
C ARG A 459 5.86 -39.52 -28.98
N ALA A 460 6.34 -38.37 -29.45
CA ALA A 460 7.26 -38.26 -30.58
C ALA A 460 8.63 -38.91 -30.30
N VAL A 461 9.13 -38.80 -29.07
CA VAL A 461 10.41 -39.40 -28.62
C VAL A 461 10.32 -40.93 -28.49
N ILE A 462 9.14 -41.50 -28.21
CA ILE A 462 8.96 -42.95 -28.09
C ILE A 462 8.87 -43.64 -29.48
N THR A 463 8.43 -42.94 -30.52
CA THR A 463 8.29 -43.50 -31.88
C THR A 463 9.57 -43.51 -32.73
N THR A 464 10.69 -42.94 -32.28
CA THR A 464 11.92 -42.80 -33.11
C THR A 464 13.13 -43.62 -32.65
N THR A 465 12.96 -44.58 -31.72
CA THR A 465 14.08 -45.43 -31.27
C THR A 465 13.89 -46.91 -31.65
N THR A 466 13.91 -47.21 -32.95
CA THR A 466 14.23 -48.55 -33.45
C THR A 466 15.68 -48.58 -33.92
N PHE A 467 16.59 -49.07 -33.06
CA PHE A 467 17.97 -49.39 -33.42
C PHE A 467 18.02 -50.74 -34.15
N PRO A 468 18.68 -50.85 -35.33
CA PRO A 468 18.90 -52.14 -35.96
C PRO A 468 20.15 -52.83 -35.41
N GLY A 469 19.93 -54.04 -34.87
CA GLY A 469 20.72 -55.24 -35.14
C GLY A 469 22.20 -55.29 -34.75
N ILE A 470 22.51 -56.04 -33.69
CA ILE A 470 23.74 -56.84 -33.63
C ILE A 470 23.32 -58.27 -33.28
N SER A 471 23.57 -59.20 -34.20
CA SER A 471 23.48 -60.64 -34.00
C SER A 471 24.86 -61.26 -34.16
N ALA A 472 25.20 -62.13 -33.21
CA ALA A 472 26.27 -63.14 -33.18
C ALA A 472 27.72 -62.65 -33.29
#